data_AF-A0A1D9NYT1-F1
#
_entry.id   AF-A0A1D9NYT1-F1
#
_cell.length_a   1.000
_cell.length_b   1.000
_cell.length_c   1.000
_cell.angle_alpha   90.00
_cell.angle_beta   90.00
_cell.angle_gamma   90.00
#
_symmetry.space_group_name_H-M   'P 1'
#
loop_
_entity.id
_entity.type
_entity.pdbx_description
1 polymer ?
#
loop_
_entity_poly.entity_id
_entity_poly.type
_entity_poly.pdbx_seq_one_letter_code
_entity_poly.pdbx_strand_id
1 'polypeptide(L)'
;MISASDCKAAVLLISEAVDSGAVLYKACAELGISKRTYNRWKNTDNDYIDKCTTCVRPEPANKLKTEERQLIFDTMNSEEFASKTPCEVVPILADRGIYIASESSFYKVLKEANELSHRGRDHAKTKREVSTHKATGPNQVWMWDITYLNGPIKGKYYYLYFFQIYSVERLLVGKFTIVNPQIWLRN
;
A
#
# COMPACT_ATOMS: atom_id res chain seq x y z
N MET A 1 23.76 1.46 -9.31
CA MET A 1 24.95 1.56 -8.44
C MET A 1 26.16 1.32 -9.32
N ILE A 2 27.20 2.16 -9.23
CA ILE A 2 28.37 2.09 -10.12
C ILE A 2 29.41 1.18 -9.46
N SER A 3 29.90 0.17 -10.18
CA SER A 3 30.91 -0.75 -9.66
C SER A 3 32.29 -0.07 -9.57
N ALA A 4 33.21 -0.61 -8.78
CA ALA A 4 34.56 -0.04 -8.65
C ALA A 4 35.32 0.00 -9.99
N SER A 5 35.08 -0.98 -10.87
CA SER A 5 35.63 -1.00 -12.23
C SER A 5 35.07 0.13 -13.10
N ASP A 6 33.76 0.39 -12.99
CA ASP A 6 33.11 1.45 -13.76
C ASP A 6 33.55 2.84 -13.29
N CYS A 7 33.74 3.03 -11.98
CA CYS A 7 34.30 4.26 -11.43
C CYS A 7 35.74 4.52 -11.95
N LYS A 8 36.58 3.49 -12.03
CA LYS A 8 37.94 3.61 -12.56
C LYS A 8 37.93 3.97 -14.05
N ALA A 9 37.09 3.30 -14.85
CA ALA A 9 36.92 3.60 -16.26
C ALA A 9 36.43 5.04 -16.48
N ALA A 10 35.45 5.49 -15.69
CA ALA A 10 34.94 6.85 -15.75
C ALA A 10 36.02 7.91 -15.43
N VAL A 11 36.87 7.69 -14.42
CA VAL A 11 37.95 8.64 -14.11
C VAL A 11 38.98 8.70 -15.23
N LEU A 12 39.36 7.55 -15.82
CA LEU A 12 40.31 7.49 -16.93
C LEU A 12 39.81 8.25 -18.17
N LEU A 13 38.56 7.99 -18.58
CA LEU A 13 37.94 8.66 -19.74
C LEU A 13 37.81 10.17 -19.51
N ILE A 14 37.48 10.60 -18.29
CA ILE A 14 37.41 12.04 -17.96
C ILE A 14 38.81 12.66 -17.98
N SER A 15 39.85 12.00 -17.46
CA SER A 15 41.22 12.53 -17.54
C SER A 15 41.70 12.64 -18.98
N GLU A 16 41.49 11.62 -19.81
CA GLU A 16 41.89 11.61 -21.22
C GLU A 16 41.21 12.73 -22.01
N ALA A 17 39.90 12.95 -21.78
CA ALA A 17 39.17 14.04 -22.41
C ALA A 17 39.70 15.41 -21.98
N VAL A 18 40.06 15.57 -20.70
CA VAL A 18 40.63 16.84 -20.19
C VAL A 18 42.03 17.09 -20.74
N ASP A 19 42.87 16.06 -20.84
CA ASP A 19 44.21 16.15 -21.43
C ASP A 19 44.12 16.46 -22.94
N SER A 20 43.07 16.01 -23.61
CA SER A 20 42.73 16.36 -25.00
C SER A 20 42.14 17.76 -25.17
N GLY A 21 42.03 18.56 -24.09
CA GLY A 21 41.59 19.95 -24.11
C GLY A 21 40.12 20.19 -23.74
N ALA A 22 39.38 19.16 -23.29
CA ALA A 22 38.01 19.35 -22.82
C ALA A 22 37.98 20.01 -21.43
N VAL A 23 36.97 20.86 -21.20
CA VAL A 23 36.77 21.43 -19.87
C VAL A 23 36.16 20.36 -18.96
N LEU A 24 36.78 20.13 -17.80
CA LEU A 24 36.41 19.06 -16.84
C LEU A 24 34.92 18.98 -16.53
N TYR A 25 34.22 20.12 -16.37
CA TYR A 25 32.78 20.09 -16.06
C TYR A 25 31.95 19.50 -17.22
N LYS A 26 32.35 19.73 -18.48
CA LYS A 26 31.67 19.17 -19.66
C LYS A 26 31.91 17.68 -19.75
N ALA A 27 33.16 17.24 -19.58
CA ALA A 27 33.51 15.83 -19.57
C ALA A 27 32.78 15.05 -18.45
N CYS A 28 32.64 15.64 -17.25
CA CYS A 28 31.85 15.04 -16.18
C CYS A 28 30.34 15.01 -16.50
N ALA A 29 29.81 16.04 -17.18
CA ALA A 29 28.40 16.13 -17.54
C ALA A 29 27.98 15.06 -18.56
N GLU A 30 28.84 14.73 -19.53
CA GLU A 30 28.58 13.65 -20.52
C GLU A 30 28.36 12.28 -19.85
N LEU A 31 29.07 12.02 -18.75
CA LEU A 31 28.91 10.79 -17.96
C LEU A 31 27.82 10.90 -16.88
N GLY A 32 27.15 12.04 -16.75
CA GLY A 32 26.10 12.27 -15.74
C GLY A 32 26.65 12.38 -14.30
N ILE A 33 27.92 12.74 -14.13
CA ILE A 33 28.62 12.75 -12.84
C ILE A 33 28.97 14.19 -12.45
N SER A 34 28.92 14.50 -11.16
CA SER A 34 29.36 15.81 -10.66
C SER A 34 30.88 15.89 -10.55
N LYS A 35 31.46 17.09 -10.73
CA LYS A 35 32.88 17.37 -10.44
C LYS A 35 33.30 16.93 -9.03
N ARG A 36 32.39 17.05 -8.05
CA ARG A 36 32.62 16.63 -6.67
C ARG A 36 32.80 15.12 -6.56
N THR A 37 31.99 14.34 -7.29
CA THR A 37 32.09 12.87 -7.33
C THR A 37 33.37 12.42 -8.04
N TYR A 38 33.71 13.05 -9.17
CA TYR A 38 34.98 12.79 -9.88
C TYR A 38 36.20 13.05 -8.98
N ASN A 39 36.28 14.22 -8.34
CA ASN A 39 37.37 14.56 -7.43
C ASN A 39 37.42 13.63 -6.21
N ARG A 40 36.26 13.18 -5.71
CA ARG A 40 36.19 12.21 -4.61
C ARG A 40 36.77 10.85 -4.98
N TRP A 41 36.51 10.38 -6.20
CA TRP A 41 37.09 9.14 -6.72
C TRP A 41 38.59 9.29 -7.00
N LYS A 42 39.00 10.39 -7.64
CA LYS A 42 40.42 10.67 -7.97
C LYS A 42 41.32 10.85 -6.74
N ASN A 43 40.82 11.49 -5.68
CA ASN A 43 41.60 11.76 -4.47
C ASN A 43 41.54 10.61 -3.43
N THR A 44 40.92 9.48 -3.76
CA THR A 44 40.89 8.30 -2.89
C THR A 44 41.97 7.32 -3.33
N ASP A 45 42.92 7.08 -2.44
CA ASP A 45 44.27 6.60 -2.72
C ASP A 45 44.42 5.10 -3.05
N ASN A 46 43.46 4.45 -3.76
CA ASN A 46 43.77 3.31 -4.67
C ASN A 46 42.57 2.63 -5.34
N ASP A 47 41.36 2.64 -4.77
CA ASP A 47 40.35 1.66 -5.23
C ASP A 47 39.23 2.19 -6.13
N TYR A 48 39.15 3.50 -6.40
CA TYR A 48 38.02 4.09 -7.16
C TYR A 48 36.63 3.64 -6.66
N ILE A 49 36.53 3.12 -5.43
CA ILE A 49 35.27 2.62 -4.88
C ILE A 49 34.40 3.83 -4.52
N ASP A 50 33.14 3.79 -4.92
CA ASP A 50 32.17 4.75 -4.41
C ASP A 50 31.97 4.50 -2.91
N LYS A 51 32.55 5.37 -2.07
CA LYS A 51 32.47 5.26 -0.59
C LYS A 51 31.05 5.34 -0.05
N CYS A 52 30.07 5.75 -0.85
CA CYS A 52 28.65 5.59 -0.51
C CYS A 52 28.30 4.13 -0.20
N THR A 53 28.96 3.17 -0.87
CA THR A 53 28.77 1.73 -0.73
C THR A 53 29.44 1.18 0.53
N THR A 54 30.59 1.73 0.91
CA THR A 54 31.41 1.24 2.05
C THR A 54 31.22 2.06 3.32
N CYS A 55 30.38 3.09 3.29
CA CYS A 55 30.12 3.92 4.46
C CYS A 55 29.35 3.11 5.51
N VAL A 56 30.07 2.69 6.56
CA VAL A 56 29.47 2.13 7.77
C VAL A 56 28.65 3.23 8.43
N ARG A 57 27.32 3.15 8.30
CA ARG A 57 26.41 4.06 8.99
C ARG A 57 26.35 3.64 10.46
N PRO A 58 26.57 4.56 11.41
CA PRO A 58 26.40 4.23 12.82
C PRO A 58 24.95 3.80 13.07
N GLU A 59 24.76 2.90 14.03
CA GLU A 59 23.41 2.51 14.42
C GLU A 59 22.65 3.73 14.96
N PRO A 60 21.38 3.93 14.55
CA PRO A 60 20.62 5.09 15.02
C PRO A 60 20.40 4.98 16.53
N ALA A 61 20.54 6.11 17.26
CA ALA A 61 20.40 6.15 18.72
C ALA A 61 19.04 5.63 19.23
N ASN A 62 18.00 5.76 18.40
CA ASN A 62 16.63 5.33 18.72
C ASN A 62 16.31 3.91 18.22
N LYS A 63 17.35 3.10 17.93
CA LYS A 63 17.15 1.71 17.54
C LYS A 63 16.58 0.93 18.72
N LEU A 64 15.40 0.34 18.54
CA LEU A 64 14.80 -0.53 19.54
C LEU A 64 15.76 -1.67 19.88
N LYS A 65 16.01 -1.84 21.18
CA LYS A 65 16.80 -2.95 21.71
C LYS A 65 16.06 -4.27 21.47
N THR A 66 16.80 -5.37 21.46
CA THR A 66 16.21 -6.71 21.32
C THR A 66 15.21 -7.00 22.44
N GLU A 67 15.49 -6.55 23.66
CA GLU A 67 14.60 -6.68 24.82
C GLU A 67 13.26 -5.94 24.62
N GLU A 68 13.30 -4.70 24.13
CA GLU A 68 12.10 -3.90 23.84
C GLU A 68 11.27 -4.53 22.72
N ARG A 69 11.92 -5.10 21.71
CA ARG A 69 11.24 -5.84 20.64
C ARG A 69 10.52 -7.06 21.19
N GLN A 70 11.14 -7.80 22.11
CA GLN A 70 10.53 -8.97 22.72
C GLN A 70 9.34 -8.60 23.60
N LEU A 71 9.46 -7.50 24.37
CA LEU A 71 8.34 -6.95 25.13
C LEU A 71 7.15 -6.58 24.25
N ILE A 72 7.39 -6.04 23.04
CA ILE A 72 6.33 -5.77 22.05
C ILE A 72 5.64 -7.07 21.64
N PHE A 73 6.39 -8.15 21.36
CA PHE A 73 5.81 -9.45 21.02
C PHE A 73 4.98 -10.04 22.15
N ASP A 74 5.53 -10.07 23.36
CA ASP A 74 4.85 -10.62 24.55
C ASP A 74 3.54 -9.86 24.83
N THR A 75 3.57 -8.52 24.67
CA THR A 75 2.37 -7.70 24.84
C THR A 75 1.33 -8.01 23.76
N MET A 76 1.73 -8.07 22.50
CA MET A 76 0.80 -8.32 21.38
C MET A 76 0.25 -9.75 21.33
N ASN A 77 0.95 -10.72 21.95
CA ASN A 77 0.53 -12.12 22.04
C ASN A 77 -0.14 -12.46 23.38
N SER A 78 -0.31 -11.48 24.27
CA SER A 78 -1.08 -11.67 25.50
C SER A 78 -2.56 -11.91 25.20
N GLU A 79 -3.24 -12.67 26.06
CA GLU A 79 -4.67 -13.01 25.88
C GLU A 79 -5.56 -11.77 25.76
N GLU A 80 -5.20 -10.69 26.45
CA GLU A 80 -5.92 -9.42 26.43
C GLU A 80 -5.86 -8.71 25.07
N PHE A 81 -4.71 -8.79 24.39
CA PHE A 81 -4.45 -8.06 23.14
C PHE A 81 -4.46 -8.95 21.89
N ALA A 82 -4.70 -10.26 22.05
CA ALA A 82 -4.68 -11.24 20.95
C ALA A 82 -5.54 -10.87 19.74
N SER A 83 -6.71 -10.25 19.98
CA SER A 83 -7.66 -9.83 18.93
C SER A 83 -7.55 -8.35 18.52
N LYS A 84 -6.65 -7.58 19.15
CA LYS A 84 -6.53 -6.13 18.96
C LYS A 84 -5.40 -5.78 18.01
N THR A 85 -5.56 -4.67 17.32
CA THR A 85 -4.54 -4.12 16.41
C THR A 85 -3.60 -3.17 17.16
N PRO A 86 -2.36 -2.93 16.68
CA PRO A 86 -1.44 -1.99 17.32
C PRO A 86 -2.02 -0.59 17.56
N CYS A 87 -2.87 -0.10 16.64
CA CYS A 87 -3.61 1.16 16.77
C CYS A 87 -4.53 1.19 18.00
N GLU A 88 -5.05 0.04 18.45
CA GLU A 88 -5.90 -0.06 19.65
C GLU A 88 -5.07 -0.34 20.91
N VAL A 89 -4.02 -1.16 20.80
CA VAL A 89 -3.17 -1.57 21.94
C VAL A 89 -2.37 -0.38 22.48
N VAL A 90 -1.77 0.44 21.62
CA VAL A 90 -0.91 1.55 22.05
C VAL A 90 -1.66 2.59 22.91
N PRO A 91 -2.88 3.06 22.54
CA PRO A 91 -3.69 3.90 23.41
C PRO A 91 -4.05 3.23 24.74
N ILE A 92 -4.42 1.95 24.75
CA ILE A 92 -4.76 1.24 25.99
C ILE A 92 -3.56 1.15 26.94
N LEU A 93 -2.35 0.94 26.41
CA LEU A 93 -1.12 0.96 27.19
C LEU A 93 -0.81 2.37 27.73
N ALA A 94 -1.02 3.41 26.90
CA ALA A 94 -0.84 4.79 27.31
C ALA A 94 -1.81 5.20 28.43
N ASP A 95 -3.07 4.77 28.36
CA ASP A 95 -4.08 4.97 29.42
C ASP A 95 -3.66 4.30 30.73
N ARG A 96 -2.87 3.22 30.67
CA ARG A 96 -2.28 2.54 31.83
C ARG A 96 -0.95 3.16 32.29
N GLY A 97 -0.47 4.20 31.62
CA GLY A 97 0.82 4.83 31.90
C GLY A 97 2.04 4.01 31.46
N ILE A 98 1.85 3.00 30.60
CA ILE A 98 2.93 2.12 30.13
C ILE A 98 3.33 2.54 28.72
N TYR A 99 4.56 2.98 28.53
CA TYR A 99 5.12 3.30 27.22
C TYR A 99 6.23 2.31 26.84
N ILE A 100 5.98 1.53 25.78
CA ILE A 100 6.95 0.58 25.22
C ILE A 100 7.61 1.19 23.97
N ALA A 101 6.80 1.58 22.98
CA ALA A 101 7.27 2.20 21.74
C ALA A 101 6.11 2.91 21.01
N SER A 102 6.45 3.67 19.96
CA SER A 102 5.45 4.27 19.07
C SER A 102 4.66 3.21 18.29
N GLU A 103 3.44 3.54 17.88
CA GLU A 103 2.61 2.70 17.01
C GLU A 103 3.34 2.26 15.73
N SER A 104 4.08 3.17 15.09
CA SER A 104 4.86 2.85 13.90
C SER A 104 5.95 1.80 14.14
N SER A 105 6.49 1.76 15.37
CA SER A 105 7.49 0.78 15.78
C SER A 105 6.86 -0.59 16.00
N PHE A 106 5.67 -0.65 16.61
CA PHE A 106 4.91 -1.90 16.73
C PHE A 106 4.66 -2.53 15.35
N TYR A 107 4.18 -1.73 14.38
CA TYR A 107 3.96 -2.23 13.02
C TYR A 107 5.25 -2.71 12.35
N LYS A 108 6.37 -2.01 12.51
CA LYS A 108 7.66 -2.44 11.94
C LYS A 108 8.11 -3.78 12.53
N VAL A 109 8.05 -3.93 13.86
CA VAL A 109 8.47 -5.16 14.56
C VAL A 109 7.58 -6.34 14.17
N LEU A 110 6.26 -6.17 14.16
CA LEU A 110 5.32 -7.22 13.73
C LEU A 110 5.49 -7.58 12.26
N LYS A 111 5.88 -6.62 11.41
CA LYS A 111 6.11 -6.85 9.98
C LYS A 111 7.39 -7.66 9.74
N GLU A 112 8.45 -7.35 10.49
CA GLU A 112 9.71 -8.12 10.45
C GLU A 112 9.49 -9.58 10.87
N ALA A 113 8.62 -9.82 11.86
CA ALA A 113 8.26 -11.18 12.30
C ALA A 113 7.12 -11.84 11.50
N ASN A 114 6.58 -11.17 10.47
CA ASN A 114 5.49 -11.68 9.65
C ASN A 114 4.20 -12.04 10.43
N GLU A 115 3.97 -11.40 11.59
CA GLU A 115 2.80 -11.58 12.46
C GLU A 115 1.68 -10.56 12.21
N LEU A 116 1.81 -9.79 11.13
CA LEU A 116 0.81 -8.85 10.62
C LEU A 116 -0.31 -9.56 9.83
N SER A 117 -0.69 -10.75 10.31
CA SER A 117 -1.80 -11.52 9.77
C SER A 117 -3.13 -10.99 10.28
N HIS A 118 -4.22 -11.37 9.61
CA HIS A 118 -5.55 -10.94 9.97
C HIS A 118 -5.94 -11.52 11.35
N ARG A 119 -6.03 -10.65 12.37
CA ARG A 119 -6.37 -11.02 13.77
C ARG A 119 -7.88 -10.98 14.08
N GLY A 120 -8.69 -10.56 13.10
CA GLY A 120 -10.14 -10.47 13.21
C GLY A 120 -10.85 -11.77 12.84
N ARG A 121 -12.14 -11.87 13.21
CA ARG A 121 -13.02 -12.99 12.81
C ARG A 121 -13.52 -12.88 11.36
N ASP A 122 -13.00 -11.94 10.59
CA ASP A 122 -13.46 -11.77 9.22
C ASP A 122 -12.92 -12.92 8.36
N HIS A 123 -13.81 -13.53 7.60
CA HIS A 123 -13.43 -14.62 6.73
C HIS A 123 -12.60 -14.07 5.56
N ALA A 124 -11.56 -14.81 5.16
CA ALA A 124 -10.86 -14.50 3.92
C ALA A 124 -11.87 -14.40 2.77
N LYS A 125 -11.78 -13.34 1.96
CA LYS A 125 -12.68 -13.13 0.82
C LYS A 125 -12.58 -14.32 -0.13
N THR A 126 -13.62 -15.15 -0.16
CA THR A 126 -13.73 -16.24 -1.14
C THR A 126 -14.07 -15.64 -2.50
N LYS A 127 -13.19 -15.79 -3.49
CA LYS A 127 -13.52 -15.51 -4.89
C LYS A 127 -14.57 -16.53 -5.34
N ARG A 128 -15.80 -16.09 -5.53
CA ARG A 128 -16.84 -16.89 -6.19
C ARG A 128 -16.68 -16.73 -7.70
N GLU A 129 -16.81 -17.83 -8.43
CA GLU A 129 -16.93 -17.75 -9.89
C GLU A 129 -18.19 -16.95 -10.26
N VAL A 130 -18.06 -16.04 -11.21
CA VAL A 130 -19.17 -15.20 -11.65
C VAL A 130 -20.17 -16.08 -12.41
N SER A 131 -21.38 -16.24 -11.86
CA SER A 131 -22.45 -16.99 -12.54
C SER A 131 -22.92 -16.21 -13.76
N THR A 132 -22.49 -16.64 -14.95
CA THR A 132 -22.94 -16.06 -16.23
C THR A 132 -24.22 -16.76 -16.66
N HIS A 133 -25.37 -16.12 -16.46
CA HIS A 133 -26.66 -16.65 -16.94
C HIS A 133 -26.81 -16.36 -18.44
N LYS A 134 -27.17 -17.38 -19.24
CA LYS A 134 -27.40 -17.26 -20.68
C LYS A 134 -28.88 -17.53 -20.98
N ALA A 135 -29.56 -16.57 -21.61
CA ALA A 135 -30.92 -16.75 -22.12
C ALA A 135 -30.86 -17.27 -23.57
N THR A 136 -31.63 -18.31 -23.90
CA THR A 136 -31.80 -18.85 -25.26
C THR A 136 -33.14 -18.46 -25.90
N GLY A 137 -34.09 -17.93 -25.13
CA GLY A 137 -35.38 -17.46 -25.60
C GLY A 137 -35.98 -16.38 -24.68
N PRO A 138 -37.09 -15.75 -25.09
CA PRO A 138 -37.75 -14.73 -24.29
C PRO A 138 -38.28 -15.32 -22.98
N ASN A 139 -38.33 -14.51 -21.92
CA ASN A 139 -38.89 -14.85 -20.61
C ASN A 139 -38.15 -15.94 -19.80
N GLN A 140 -36.90 -16.25 -20.14
CA GLN A 140 -36.11 -17.28 -19.44
C GLN A 140 -35.25 -16.75 -18.29
N VAL A 141 -34.75 -15.53 -18.42
CA VAL A 141 -33.90 -14.91 -17.39
C VAL A 141 -34.53 -13.59 -16.97
N TRP A 142 -34.76 -13.48 -15.67
CA TRP A 142 -35.27 -12.29 -15.02
C TRP A 142 -34.17 -11.66 -14.19
N MET A 143 -33.93 -10.38 -14.40
CA MET A 143 -33.05 -9.57 -13.57
C MET A 143 -33.91 -8.54 -12.85
N TRP A 144 -33.64 -8.31 -11.58
CA TRP A 144 -34.27 -7.24 -10.83
C TRP A 144 -33.20 -6.41 -10.14
N ASP A 145 -33.47 -5.11 -10.02
CA ASP A 145 -32.62 -4.19 -9.25
C ASP A 145 -33.52 -3.31 -8.36
N ILE A 146 -33.02 -2.95 -7.19
CA ILE A 146 -33.67 -2.03 -6.25
C ILE A 146 -32.77 -0.82 -6.09
N THR A 147 -33.25 0.32 -6.53
CA THR A 147 -32.55 1.59 -6.38
C THR A 147 -33.27 2.48 -5.37
N TYR A 148 -32.50 3.04 -4.43
CA TYR A 148 -32.97 4.07 -3.52
C TYR A 148 -32.97 5.42 -4.22
N LEU A 149 -34.13 6.00 -4.42
CA LEU A 149 -34.27 7.36 -4.93
C LEU A 149 -34.45 8.33 -3.76
N ASN A 150 -33.77 9.46 -3.84
CA ASN A 150 -33.90 10.53 -2.85
C ASN A 150 -35.36 11.01 -2.80
N GLY A 151 -35.96 10.96 -1.62
CA GLY A 151 -37.30 11.49 -1.39
C GLY A 151 -37.31 13.02 -1.22
N PRO A 152 -38.50 13.62 -1.11
CA PRO A 152 -38.65 15.07 -0.96
C PRO A 152 -38.15 15.61 0.39
N ILE A 153 -37.89 14.74 1.38
CA ILE A 153 -37.46 15.09 2.74
C ILE A 153 -36.28 14.20 3.12
N LYS A 154 -35.25 14.76 3.76
CA LYS A 154 -34.10 14.01 4.28
C LYS A 154 -34.57 12.87 5.20
N GLY A 155 -34.09 11.65 4.93
CA GLY A 155 -34.47 10.44 5.68
C GLY A 155 -35.65 9.67 5.10
N LYS A 156 -36.33 10.17 4.06
CA LYS A 156 -37.30 9.40 3.26
C LYS A 156 -36.71 9.06 1.90
N TYR A 157 -36.87 7.81 1.49
CA TYR A 157 -36.44 7.30 0.20
C TYR A 157 -37.61 6.65 -0.52
N TYR A 158 -37.65 6.77 -1.84
CA TYR A 158 -38.52 5.94 -2.67
C TYR A 158 -37.77 4.70 -3.10
N TYR A 159 -38.46 3.57 -3.09
CA TYR A 159 -37.94 2.32 -3.62
C TYR A 159 -38.37 2.20 -5.07
N LEU A 160 -37.40 2.25 -5.97
CA LEU A 160 -37.62 1.88 -7.36
C LEU A 160 -37.41 0.38 -7.50
N TYR A 161 -38.50 -0.35 -7.70
CA TYR A 161 -38.44 -1.75 -8.08
C TYR A 161 -38.38 -1.84 -9.61
N PHE A 162 -37.26 -2.31 -10.13
CA PHE A 162 -37.07 -2.53 -11.55
C PHE A 162 -37.00 -4.03 -11.83
N PHE A 163 -37.92 -4.52 -12.66
CA PHE A 163 -37.91 -5.90 -13.17
C PHE A 163 -37.63 -5.87 -14.66
N GLN A 164 -36.66 -6.65 -15.10
CA GLN A 164 -36.22 -6.73 -16.49
C GLN A 164 -36.14 -8.18 -16.95
N ILE A 165 -36.66 -8.43 -18.15
CA ILE A 165 -36.50 -9.70 -18.86
C ILE A 165 -35.33 -9.56 -19.83
N TYR A 166 -34.37 -10.49 -19.75
CA TYR A 166 -33.27 -10.55 -20.72
C TYR A 166 -33.67 -11.46 -21.89
N SER A 167 -33.85 -10.88 -23.09
CA SER A 167 -34.12 -11.62 -24.33
C SER A 167 -32.96 -11.49 -25.32
N VAL A 168 -32.78 -12.50 -26.17
CA VAL A 168 -31.70 -12.59 -27.19
C VAL A 168 -31.75 -11.41 -28.17
N GLU A 169 -32.97 -10.95 -28.48
CA GLU A 169 -33.23 -9.69 -29.15
C GLU A 169 -33.37 -8.62 -28.06
N ARG A 170 -32.56 -7.57 -28.16
CA ARG A 170 -32.33 -6.49 -27.19
C ARG A 170 -33.56 -5.59 -26.89
N LEU A 171 -34.75 -6.16 -26.77
CA LEU A 171 -35.99 -5.44 -26.51
C LEU A 171 -36.18 -5.28 -25.00
N LEU A 172 -35.92 -4.06 -24.54
CA LEU A 172 -36.14 -3.62 -23.17
C LEU A 172 -37.65 -3.48 -22.91
N VAL A 173 -38.28 -4.51 -22.35
CA VAL A 173 -39.63 -4.40 -21.80
C VAL A 173 -39.52 -4.43 -20.27
N GLY A 174 -39.57 -3.26 -19.65
CA GLY A 174 -39.49 -3.10 -18.20
C GLY A 174 -40.78 -2.46 -17.67
N LYS A 175 -41.31 -3.00 -16.57
CA LYS A 175 -42.37 -2.37 -15.79
C LYS A 175 -41.73 -1.84 -14.51
N PHE A 176 -41.86 -0.54 -14.26
CA PHE A 176 -41.37 0.09 -13.04
C PHE A 176 -42.55 0.40 -12.12
N THR A 177 -42.35 0.18 -10.82
CA THR A 177 -43.30 0.58 -9.79
C THR A 177 -42.56 1.41 -8.75
N ILE A 178 -42.98 2.66 -8.59
CA ILE A 178 -42.50 3.53 -7.51
C ILE A 178 -43.41 3.28 -6.32
N VAL A 179 -42.88 2.63 -5.28
CA VAL A 179 -43.65 2.33 -4.07
C VAL A 179 -43.33 3.39 -3.02
N ASN A 180 -44.36 4.09 -2.54
CA ASN A 180 -44.23 4.98 -1.39
C ASN A 180 -44.30 4.14 -0.11
N PRO A 181 -43.24 4.08 0.72
CA PRO A 181 -43.20 3.24 1.91
C PRO A 181 -44.25 3.62 2.98
N GLN A 182 -44.85 4.81 2.92
CA GLN A 182 -45.87 5.23 3.90
C GLN A 182 -47.19 4.44 3.84
N ILE A 183 -47.41 3.60 2.83
CA ILE A 183 -48.66 2.83 2.65
C ILE A 183 -48.60 1.46 3.35
N TRP A 184 -47.42 0.97 3.73
CA TRP A 184 -47.24 -0.37 4.31
C TRP A 184 -47.32 -0.45 5.85
N LEU A 185 -47.60 0.66 6.55
CA LEU A 185 -47.78 0.70 8.01
C LEU A 185 -49.25 0.78 8.45
N ARG A 186 -50.21 0.45 7.58
CA ARG A 186 -51.62 0.27 7.94
C ARG A 186 -52.07 -1.15 7.58
N ASN A 187 -51.81 -2.08 8.50
CA ASN A 187 -52.64 -3.24 8.83
C ASN A 187 -52.24 -3.73 10.21
#